data_AF-A0A328TM46-F1
#
_entry.id   AF-A0A328TM46-F1
#
_cell.length_a   1.000
_cell.length_b   1.000
_cell.length_c   1.000
_cell.angle_alpha   90.00
_cell.angle_beta   90.00
_cell.angle_gamma   90.00
#
_symmetry.space_group_name_H-M   'P 1'
#
loop_
_entity.id
_entity.type
_entity.pdbx_description
1 polymer ?
#
loop_
_entity_poly.entity_id
_entity_poly.type
_entity_poly.pdbx_seq_one_letter_code
_entity_poly.pdbx_strand_id
1 'polypeptide(L)'
;MSKSSSRKLNSNIQIRTDASTKEALQEKAKNAGLSLSQYLIRAGLGRRMVNKSDTQMLAMLNKLGAMQKHLFVEGKRTGDKEYSEVLSAIRAAALCLARDDGNGEEPLA
;
A
#
# COMPACT_ATOMS: atom_id res chain seq x y z
N MET A 1 21.13 13.74 -31.88
CA MET A 1 20.69 13.07 -30.64
C MET A 1 19.27 12.56 -30.81
N SER A 2 19.10 11.30 -31.22
CA SER A 2 17.80 10.70 -31.55
C SER A 2 17.05 10.29 -30.28
N LYS A 3 15.93 10.96 -29.94
CA LYS A 3 15.10 10.58 -28.79
C LYS A 3 14.29 9.34 -29.16
N SER A 4 14.62 8.21 -28.54
CA SER A 4 13.97 6.90 -28.64
C SER A 4 12.45 7.01 -28.84
N SER A 5 11.92 6.50 -29.97
CA SER A 5 10.49 6.45 -30.27
C SER A 5 9.72 5.43 -29.41
N SER A 6 10.42 4.62 -28.61
CA SER A 6 9.87 3.48 -27.86
C SER A 6 9.08 3.86 -26.59
N ARG A 7 8.97 5.14 -26.24
CA ARG A 7 8.29 5.59 -25.02
C ARG A 7 7.17 6.62 -25.26
N LYS A 8 6.48 6.53 -26.39
CA LYS A 8 5.28 7.35 -26.64
C LYS A 8 4.03 6.56 -26.25
N LEU A 9 3.36 6.97 -25.17
CA LEU A 9 2.02 6.48 -24.81
C LEU A 9 0.99 7.14 -25.74
N ASN A 10 0.88 6.67 -26.98
CA ASN A 10 0.03 7.28 -28.03
C ASN A 10 -1.28 6.52 -28.31
N SER A 11 -1.47 5.34 -27.73
CA SER A 11 -2.70 4.57 -27.83
C SER A 11 -3.72 4.99 -26.76
N ASN A 12 -4.94 5.33 -27.17
CA ASN A 12 -6.03 5.72 -26.27
C ASN A 12 -7.05 4.58 -26.09
N ILE A 13 -7.65 4.47 -24.90
CA ILE A 13 -8.72 3.53 -24.59
C ILE A 13 -9.94 4.35 -24.18
N GLN A 14 -11.04 4.23 -24.93
CA GLN A 14 -12.32 4.87 -24.60
C GLN A 14 -13.28 3.84 -24.00
N ILE A 15 -13.82 4.13 -22.81
CA ILE A 15 -14.71 3.24 -22.07
C ILE A 15 -15.99 4.02 -21.76
N ARG A 16 -17.15 3.45 -22.09
CA ARG A 16 -18.45 3.99 -21.69
C ARG A 16 -18.83 3.35 -20.35
N THR A 17 -19.19 4.19 -19.38
CA THR A 17 -19.66 3.75 -18.08
C THR A 17 -20.86 4.59 -17.67
N ASP A 18 -21.69 4.05 -16.80
CA ASP A 18 -22.68 4.82 -16.05
C ASP A 18 -21.97 5.74 -15.03
N ALA A 19 -22.74 6.69 -14.49
CA ALA A 19 -22.21 7.68 -13.55
C ALA A 19 -21.80 7.04 -12.20
N SER A 20 -22.55 6.04 -11.72
CA SER A 20 -22.29 5.39 -10.44
C SER A 20 -20.99 4.58 -10.48
N THR A 21 -20.78 3.78 -11.53
CA THR A 21 -19.53 3.03 -11.73
C THR A 21 -18.33 3.96 -11.87
N LYS A 22 -18.49 5.11 -12.52
CA LYS A 22 -17.41 6.10 -12.66
C LYS A 22 -16.98 6.64 -11.29
N GLU A 23 -17.92 6.99 -10.42
CA GLU A 23 -17.64 7.46 -9.07
C GLU A 23 -16.96 6.37 -8.23
N ALA A 24 -17.48 5.14 -8.26
CA ALA A 24 -16.89 4.01 -7.56
C ALA A 24 -15.44 3.74 -7.99
N LEU A 25 -15.17 3.76 -9.30
CA LEU A 25 -13.80 3.62 -9.84
C LEU A 25 -12.89 4.77 -9.40
N GLN A 26 -13.43 5.99 -9.31
CA GLN A 26 -12.66 7.15 -8.89
C GLN A 26 -12.31 7.12 -7.41
N GLU A 27 -13.23 6.67 -6.55
CA GLU A 27 -12.96 6.43 -5.13
C GLU A 27 -11.95 5.30 -4.93
N LYS A 28 -12.10 4.17 -5.63
CA LYS A 28 -11.09 3.09 -5.57
C LYS A 28 -9.71 3.56 -6.05
N ALA A 29 -9.65 4.39 -7.09
CA ALA A 29 -8.39 4.97 -7.57
C ALA A 29 -7.76 5.93 -6.55
N LYS A 30 -8.56 6.79 -5.91
CA LYS A 30 -8.10 7.67 -4.81
C LYS A 30 -7.57 6.87 -3.63
N ASN A 31 -8.30 5.83 -3.21
CA ASN A 31 -7.88 4.95 -2.12
C ASN A 31 -6.56 4.25 -2.44
N ALA A 32 -6.34 3.85 -3.70
CA ALA A 32 -5.07 3.28 -4.14
C ALA A 32 -3.95 4.32 -4.40
N GLY A 33 -4.23 5.62 -4.25
CA GLY A 33 -3.26 6.70 -4.48
C GLY A 33 -2.82 6.86 -5.95
N LEU A 34 -3.66 6.45 -6.91
CA LEU A 34 -3.35 6.41 -8.35
C LEU A 34 -4.34 7.26 -9.15
N SER A 35 -3.94 7.66 -10.37
CA SER A 35 -4.91 8.22 -11.32
C SER A 35 -5.86 7.11 -11.79
N LEU A 36 -7.10 7.48 -12.17
CA LEU A 36 -8.10 6.52 -12.65
C LEU A 36 -7.59 5.69 -13.84
N SER A 37 -6.83 6.29 -14.76
CA SER A 37 -6.22 5.57 -15.89
C SER A 37 -5.15 4.56 -15.44
N GLN A 38 -4.28 4.93 -14.50
CA GLN A 38 -3.28 4.01 -13.96
C GLN A 38 -3.92 2.89 -13.14
N TYR A 39 -4.96 3.21 -12.36
CA TYR A 39 -5.76 2.25 -11.61
C TYR A 39 -6.34 1.19 -12.54
N LEU A 40 -7.03 1.61 -13.61
CA LEU A 40 -7.64 0.69 -14.58
C LEU A 40 -6.61 -0.18 -15.31
N ILE A 41 -5.48 0.41 -15.74
CA ILE A 41 -4.41 -0.36 -16.40
C ILE A 41 -3.78 -1.36 -15.43
N ARG A 42 -3.56 -0.99 -14.16
CA ARG A 42 -2.99 -1.90 -13.16
C ARG A 42 -3.97 -3.00 -12.80
N ALA A 43 -5.24 -2.67 -12.56
CA ALA A 43 -6.30 -3.63 -12.27
C ALA A 43 -6.47 -4.63 -13.43
N GLY A 44 -6.56 -4.15 -14.68
CA GLY A 44 -6.69 -5.00 -15.86
C GLY A 44 -5.46 -5.88 -16.14
N LEU A 45 -4.28 -5.50 -15.65
CA LEU A 45 -3.04 -6.28 -15.78
C LEU A 45 -2.69 -7.08 -14.51
N GLY A 46 -3.57 -7.11 -13.50
CA GLY A 46 -3.31 -7.77 -12.22
C GLY A 46 -2.07 -7.24 -11.47
N ARG A 47 -1.69 -5.99 -11.70
CA ARG A 47 -0.50 -5.37 -11.08
C ARG A 47 -0.83 -4.89 -9.68
N ARG A 48 0.07 -5.17 -8.73
CA ARG A 48 -0.03 -4.74 -7.34
C ARG A 48 -0.23 -3.22 -7.23
N MET A 49 -1.22 -2.82 -6.42
CA MET A 49 -1.56 -1.42 -6.17
C MET A 49 -1.08 -1.05 -4.78
N VAL A 50 0.23 -0.78 -4.69
CA VAL A 50 0.84 -0.34 -3.43
C VAL A 50 0.38 1.10 -3.16
N ASN A 51 -0.37 1.31 -2.09
CA ASN A 51 -0.70 2.64 -1.64
C ASN A 51 0.54 3.33 -1.06
N LYS A 52 0.74 4.59 -1.41
CA LYS A 52 1.92 5.35 -0.95
C LYS A 52 1.87 5.58 0.56
N SER A 53 0.68 5.70 1.14
CA SER A 53 0.48 5.80 2.60
C SER A 53 1.04 4.58 3.34
N ASP A 54 0.81 3.38 2.82
CA ASP A 54 1.15 2.14 3.52
C ASP A 54 2.67 1.98 3.60
N THR A 55 3.38 2.39 2.55
CA THR A 55 4.85 2.44 2.58
C THR A 55 5.39 3.42 3.62
N GLN A 56 4.73 4.57 3.82
CA GLN A 56 5.14 5.54 4.84
C GLN A 56 4.80 5.04 6.25
N MET A 57 3.63 4.44 6.44
CA MET A 57 3.24 3.83 7.71
C MET A 57 4.16 2.67 8.09
N LEU A 58 4.51 1.80 7.15
CA LEU A 58 5.50 0.73 7.37
C LEU A 58 6.86 1.29 7.80
N ALA A 59 7.32 2.38 7.18
CA ALA A 59 8.56 3.04 7.60
C ALA A 59 8.48 3.59 9.03
N MET A 60 7.34 4.18 9.41
CA MET A 60 7.11 4.67 10.78
C MET A 60 7.05 3.52 11.80
N LEU A 61 6.38 2.42 11.48
CA LEU A 61 6.32 1.23 12.34
C LEU A 61 7.71 0.60 12.54
N ASN A 62 8.51 0.53 11.48
CA ASN A 62 9.90 0.07 11.60
C ASN A 62 10.73 0.99 12.50
N LYS A 63 10.54 2.31 12.38
CA LYS A 63 11.22 3.29 13.25
C LYS A 63 10.79 3.15 14.71
N LEU A 64 9.50 2.96 14.97
CA LEU A 64 8.96 2.70 16.31
C LEU A 64 9.53 1.40 16.90
N GLY A 65 9.60 0.33 16.11
CA GLY A 65 10.20 -0.94 16.54
C GLY A 65 11.69 -0.80 16.87
N ALA A 66 12.44 0.01 16.11
CA ALA A 66 13.85 0.30 16.41
C ALA A 66 14.01 1.08 17.73
N MET A 67 13.15 2.08 17.95
CA MET A 67 13.13 2.85 19.20
C MET A 67 12.78 1.99 20.42
N GLN A 68 11.78 1.11 20.30
CA GLN A 68 11.40 0.19 21.36
C GLN A 68 12.57 -0.73 21.75
N LYS A 69 13.30 -1.26 20.77
CA LYS A 69 14.48 -2.11 21.02
C LYS A 69 15.60 -1.34 21.72
N HIS A 70 15.81 -0.08 21.35
CA HIS A 70 16.77 0.80 22.01
C HIS A 70 16.44 1.00 23.48
N LEU A 71 15.18 1.37 23.78
CA LEU A 71 14.69 1.55 25.15
C LEU A 71 14.81 0.27 25.99
N PHE A 72 14.59 -0.90 25.40
CA PHE A 72 14.75 -2.18 26.08
C PHE A 72 16.21 -2.44 26.51
N VAL A 73 17.18 -2.09 25.66
CA VAL A 73 18.62 -2.22 25.96
C VAL A 73 19.05 -1.21 27.02
N GLU A 74 18.61 0.05 26.91
CA GLU A 74 18.91 1.11 27.89
C GLU A 74 18.28 0.84 29.26
N GLY A 75 17.06 0.29 29.28
CA GLY A 75 16.33 -0.06 30.49
C GLY A 75 16.86 -1.28 31.23
N LYS A 76 18.06 -1.78 30.91
CA LYS A 76 18.67 -3.00 31.50
C LYS A 76 17.75 -4.24 31.45
N ARG A 77 16.85 -4.31 30.45
CA ARG A 77 15.87 -5.40 30.29
C ARG A 77 14.85 -5.51 31.44
N THR A 78 14.63 -4.42 32.18
CA THR A 78 13.57 -4.35 33.18
C THR A 78 12.22 -4.25 32.46
N GLY A 79 11.27 -5.15 32.73
CA GLY A 79 9.95 -5.14 32.04
C GLY A 79 9.89 -5.95 30.72
N ASP A 80 10.70 -7.00 30.57
CA ASP A 80 10.83 -7.82 29.34
C ASP A 80 9.50 -8.25 28.71
N LYS A 81 8.49 -8.58 29.54
CA LYS A 81 7.14 -8.94 29.06
C LYS A 81 6.44 -7.78 28.34
N GLU A 82 6.38 -6.60 28.95
CA GLU A 82 5.70 -5.42 28.39
C GLU A 82 6.39 -4.94 27.10
N TYR A 83 7.72 -4.95 27.08
CA TYR A 83 8.49 -4.64 25.88
C TYR A 83 8.22 -5.65 24.76
N SER A 84 8.17 -6.95 25.06
CA SER A 84 7.87 -7.99 24.08
C SER A 84 6.47 -7.85 23.48
N GLU A 85 5.48 -7.49 24.30
CA GLU A 85 4.10 -7.28 23.87
C GLU A 85 4.00 -6.12 22.89
N VAL A 86 4.62 -4.96 23.20
CA VAL A 86 4.64 -3.80 22.30
C VAL A 86 5.34 -4.12 20.98
N LEU A 87 6.47 -4.83 21.02
CA LEU A 87 7.17 -5.23 19.79
C LEU A 87 6.34 -6.21 18.95
N SER A 88 5.62 -7.12 19.60
CA SER A 88 4.72 -8.05 18.92
C SER A 88 3.55 -7.32 18.25
N ALA A 89 2.97 -6.31 18.91
CA ALA A 89 1.90 -5.47 18.37
C ALA A 89 2.38 -4.64 17.17
N ILE A 90 3.58 -4.03 17.24
CA ILE A 90 4.18 -3.30 16.12
C ILE A 90 4.38 -4.24 14.92
N ARG A 91 4.86 -5.46 15.17
CA ARG A 91 5.07 -6.46 14.12
C ARG A 91 3.76 -6.93 13.49
N ALA A 92 2.72 -7.12 14.30
CA ALA A 92 1.38 -7.49 13.82
C ALA A 92 0.78 -6.37 12.94
N ALA A 93 0.91 -5.10 13.36
CA ALA A 93 0.45 -3.96 12.58
C ALA A 93 1.20 -3.84 11.24
N ALA A 94 2.52 -4.06 11.24
CA ALA A 94 3.31 -4.04 10.00
C ALA A 94 2.91 -5.18 9.05
N LEU A 95 2.61 -6.37 9.58
CA LEU A 95 2.10 -7.49 8.78
C LEU A 95 0.70 -7.24 8.23
N CYS A 96 -0.17 -6.56 8.97
CA CYS A 96 -1.51 -6.18 8.50
C CYS A 96 -1.42 -5.23 7.31
N LEU A 97 -0.61 -4.17 7.43
CA LEU A 97 -0.39 -3.21 6.35
C LEU A 97 0.32 -3.83 5.13
N ALA A 98 1.14 -4.87 5.35
CA ALA A 98 1.74 -5.66 4.29
C ALA A 98 0.84 -6.81 3.78
N ARG A 99 -0.42 -6.90 4.23
CA ARG A 99 -1.42 -7.87 3.75
C ARG A 99 -2.59 -7.16 3.06
N ASP A 100 -2.91 -5.93 3.45
CA ASP A 100 -3.87 -5.03 2.78
C ASP A 100 -3.38 -4.51 1.40
N ASP A 101 -2.35 -5.15 0.84
CA ASP A 101 -1.68 -4.87 -0.43
C ASP A 101 -2.53 -5.00 -1.72
N GLY A 102 -3.86 -5.13 -1.59
CA GLY A 102 -4.79 -5.01 -2.71
C GLY A 102 -5.29 -6.32 -3.34
N ASN A 103 -5.34 -7.43 -2.59
CA ASN A 103 -6.02 -8.67 -3.02
C ASN A 103 -7.17 -9.05 -2.08
N GLY A 104 -8.07 -8.10 -1.84
CA GLY A 104 -9.27 -8.29 -1.02
C GLY A 104 -10.56 -8.04 -1.81
N GLU A 105 -10.72 -8.68 -2.97
CA GLU A 105 -12.07 -8.94 -3.49
C GLU A 105 -12.27 -10.46 -3.56
N GLU A 106 -13.25 -10.94 -2.80
CA GLU A 106 -13.85 -12.26 -2.97
C GLU A 106 -14.19 -12.48 -4.45
N PRO A 107 -14.12 -13.73 -4.96
CA PRO A 107 -14.62 -14.01 -6.29
C PRO A 107 -16.11 -13.66 -6.32
N LEU A 108 -16.50 -12.78 -7.23
CA LEU A 108 -17.89 -12.59 -7.63
C LEU A 108 -18.42 -13.96 -8.07
N ALA A 109 -19.25 -14.56 -7.23
CA ALA A 109 -20.12 -15.68 -7.56
C ALA A 109 -21.29 -15.19 -8.42
#